data_AF-A0A7I7RVS4-F1
#
_entry.id   AF-A0A7I7RVS4-F1
#
_cell.length_a   1.000
_cell.length_b   1.000
_cell.length_c   1.000
_cell.angle_alpha   90.00
_cell.angle_beta   90.00
_cell.angle_gamma   90.00
#
_symmetry.space_group_name_H-M   'P 1'
#
loop_
_entity.id
_entity.type
_entity.pdbx_description
1 polymer ?
#
loop_
_entity_poly.entity_id
_entity_poly.type
_entity_poly.pdbx_seq_one_letter_code
_entity_poly.pdbx_strand_id
1 'polypeptide(L)'
;MTEPATTWRETLRAQLLTARKQRDQTRVSALRCALSAIDNAETPDAETPDAQIPRETAPVVTPDGAIAGAGSGLGSTEVARRQLTDAQIRALLRAEVDERLRAAEQLEDNGAEERAAAVRSEADVLTAVLADGSAPG
;
A
#
# COMPACT_ATOMS: atom_id res chain seq x y z
N MET A 1 24.55 10.35 8.01
CA MET A 1 23.11 10.56 8.21
C MET A 1 22.42 9.55 7.31
N THR A 2 21.62 8.65 7.87
CA THR A 2 20.87 7.68 7.06
C THR A 2 19.70 8.42 6.42
N GLU A 3 19.53 8.26 5.12
CA GLU A 3 18.42 8.84 4.37
C GLU A 3 17.08 8.33 4.93
N PRO A 4 16.06 9.20 5.13
CA PRO A 4 14.78 8.81 5.73
C PRO A 4 14.13 7.61 5.02
N ALA A 5 14.15 7.56 3.69
CA ALA A 5 13.66 6.42 2.91
C ALA A 5 14.36 5.09 3.24
N THR A 6 15.66 5.13 3.56
CA THR A 6 16.41 3.95 3.98
C THR A 6 15.97 3.49 5.36
N THR A 7 15.82 4.41 6.32
CA THR A 7 15.32 4.08 7.67
C THR A 7 13.92 3.45 7.63
N TRP A 8 13.01 4.00 6.82
CA TRP A 8 11.68 3.44 6.65
C TRP A 8 11.71 2.03 6.03
N ARG A 9 12.51 1.80 4.99
CA ARG A 9 12.65 0.47 4.38
C ARG A 9 13.25 -0.56 5.34
N GLU A 10 14.23 -0.18 6.14
CA GLU A 10 14.81 -1.06 7.17
C GLU A 10 13.76 -1.45 8.21
N THR A 11 12.99 -0.49 8.71
CA THR A 11 11.87 -0.73 9.65
C THR A 11 10.81 -1.65 9.05
N LEU A 12 10.35 -1.36 7.84
CA LEU A 12 9.35 -2.18 7.14
C LEU A 12 9.84 -3.61 6.89
N ARG A 13 11.11 -3.79 6.50
CA ARG A 13 11.71 -5.12 6.31
C ARG A 13 11.82 -5.89 7.63
N ALA A 14 12.18 -5.23 8.71
CA ALA A 14 12.23 -5.84 10.04
C ALA A 14 10.83 -6.28 10.50
N GLN A 15 9.81 -5.42 10.35
CA GLN A 15 8.43 -5.77 10.65
C GLN A 15 7.91 -6.90 9.76
N LEU A 16 8.28 -6.92 8.48
CA LEU A 16 7.89 -7.97 7.53
C LEU A 16 8.45 -9.34 7.95
N LEU A 17 9.69 -9.39 8.41
CA LEU A 17 10.29 -10.61 8.93
C LEU A 17 9.53 -11.13 10.17
N THR A 18 9.15 -10.23 11.07
CA THR A 18 8.35 -10.55 12.25
C THR A 18 6.96 -11.07 11.88
N ALA A 19 6.27 -10.41 10.94
CA ALA A 19 4.96 -10.82 10.45
C ALA A 19 4.99 -12.22 9.80
N ARG A 20 6.03 -12.52 8.99
CA ARG A 20 6.21 -13.86 8.41
C ARG A 20 6.40 -14.94 9.48
N LYS A 21 7.15 -14.66 10.56
CA LYS A 21 7.31 -15.59 11.68
C LYS A 21 5.99 -15.86 12.40
N GLN A 22 5.15 -14.84 12.54
CA GLN A 22 3.83 -14.93 13.14
C GLN A 22 2.77 -15.51 12.19
N ARG A 23 3.12 -15.74 10.92
CA ARG A 23 2.20 -16.17 9.84
C ARG A 23 1.02 -15.22 9.64
N ASP A 24 1.22 -13.95 9.93
CA ASP A 24 0.24 -12.88 9.73
C ASP A 24 0.25 -12.44 8.27
N GLN A 25 -0.60 -13.05 7.45
CA GLN A 25 -0.64 -12.80 6.00
C GLN A 25 -1.13 -11.38 5.68
N THR A 26 -2.05 -10.84 6.46
CA THR A 26 -2.57 -9.48 6.31
C THR A 26 -1.45 -8.46 6.52
N ARG A 27 -0.70 -8.60 7.61
CA ARG A 27 0.43 -7.72 7.90
C ARG A 27 1.55 -7.87 6.88
N VAL A 28 1.80 -9.09 6.41
CA VAL A 28 2.76 -9.35 5.33
C VAL A 28 2.35 -8.67 4.01
N SER A 29 1.07 -8.68 3.65
CA SER A 29 0.55 -8.05 2.43
C SER A 29 0.71 -6.54 2.50
N ALA A 30 0.20 -5.92 3.57
CA ALA A 30 0.26 -4.47 3.78
C ALA A 30 1.69 -3.92 3.81
N LEU A 31 2.61 -4.61 4.50
CA LEU A 31 4.03 -4.21 4.57
C LEU A 31 4.74 -4.32 3.21
N ARG A 32 4.37 -5.29 2.37
CA ARG A 32 4.91 -5.40 1.00
C ARG A 32 4.40 -4.28 0.12
N CYS A 33 3.10 -3.97 0.16
CA CYS A 33 2.53 -2.83 -0.56
C CYS A 33 3.21 -1.51 -0.16
N ALA A 34 3.42 -1.28 1.14
CA ALA A 34 4.11 -0.09 1.64
C ALA A 34 5.56 0.02 1.09
N LEU A 35 6.32 -1.08 1.09
CA LEU A 35 7.66 -1.11 0.50
C LEU A 35 7.63 -0.78 -1.00
N SER A 36 6.72 -1.42 -1.76
CA SER A 36 6.56 -1.16 -3.19
C SER A 36 6.17 0.29 -3.48
N ALA A 37 5.30 0.90 -2.67
CA ALA A 37 4.92 2.30 -2.87
C ALA A 37 6.08 3.27 -2.66
N ILE A 38 6.96 2.99 -1.68
CA ILE A 38 8.20 3.75 -1.48
C ILE A 38 9.15 3.54 -2.67
N ASP A 39 9.40 2.29 -3.08
CA ASP A 39 10.31 1.99 -4.19
C ASP A 39 9.80 2.59 -5.53
N ASN A 40 8.49 2.59 -5.77
CA ASN A 40 7.86 3.23 -6.93
C ASN A 40 8.00 4.75 -6.89
N ALA A 41 7.87 5.37 -5.71
CA ALA A 41 8.06 6.81 -5.55
C ALA A 41 9.53 7.25 -5.67
N GLU A 42 10.50 6.36 -5.43
CA GLU A 42 11.91 6.61 -5.71
C GLU A 42 12.29 6.38 -7.18
N THR A 43 11.52 5.56 -7.91
CA THR A 43 11.81 5.20 -9.31
C THR A 43 11.22 6.25 -10.27
N PRO A 44 12.03 6.93 -11.10
CA PRO A 44 11.48 7.74 -12.17
C PRO A 44 10.80 6.86 -13.22
N ASP A 45 9.67 7.34 -13.74
CA ASP A 45 8.90 6.76 -14.84
C ASP A 45 9.81 6.11 -15.90
N ALA A 46 9.94 4.78 -15.81
CA ALA A 46 10.20 3.96 -16.96
C ALA A 46 8.80 3.50 -17.36
N GLU A 47 8.34 4.07 -18.47
CA GLU A 47 7.08 3.79 -19.15
C GLU A 47 6.54 2.40 -18.80
N THR A 48 5.34 2.38 -18.24
CA THR A 48 4.58 1.15 -17.94
C THR A 48 4.66 0.15 -19.10
N PRO A 49 4.93 -1.12 -18.80
CA PRO A 49 3.91 -2.10 -19.12
C PRO A 49 3.62 -3.02 -17.94
N ASP A 50 2.32 -3.20 -17.69
CA ASP A 50 1.67 -4.43 -17.23
C ASP A 50 2.57 -5.46 -16.53
N ALA A 51 2.64 -5.42 -15.20
CA ALA A 51 3.27 -6.47 -14.40
C ALA A 51 2.27 -7.07 -13.40
N GLN A 52 1.29 -7.75 -13.99
CA GLN A 52 0.87 -9.10 -13.62
C GLN A 52 1.05 -9.54 -12.15
N ILE A 53 -0.04 -9.40 -11.40
CA ILE A 53 -0.49 -10.35 -10.37
C ILE A 53 0.00 -11.80 -10.64
N PRO A 54 0.75 -12.44 -9.72
CA PRO A 54 0.79 -13.90 -9.65
C PRO A 54 -0.55 -14.40 -9.09
N ARG A 55 -1.50 -14.63 -9.99
CA ARG A 55 -2.79 -15.27 -9.70
C ARG A 55 -2.58 -16.78 -9.76
N GLU A 56 -2.59 -17.47 -8.62
CA GLU A 56 -2.96 -18.87 -8.61
C GLU A 56 -4.50 -18.98 -8.56
N THR A 57 -5.00 -19.75 -9.54
CA THR A 57 -6.31 -20.46 -9.63
C THR A 57 -7.63 -19.67 -9.71
N ALA A 58 -8.09 -19.49 -10.97
CA ALA A 58 -9.33 -20.07 -11.54
C ALA A 58 -10.05 -19.10 -12.53
N PRO A 59 -10.63 -19.60 -13.65
CA PRO A 59 -11.07 -18.78 -14.77
C PRO A 59 -12.56 -18.37 -14.68
N VAL A 60 -12.94 -17.29 -15.37
CA VAL A 60 -14.14 -17.17 -16.25
C VAL A 60 -14.36 -15.71 -16.71
N VAL A 61 -14.32 -15.54 -18.04
CA VAL A 61 -15.15 -14.71 -18.94
C VAL A 61 -15.35 -13.21 -18.65
N THR A 62 -14.86 -12.38 -19.57
CA THR A 62 -15.31 -11.01 -19.89
C THR A 62 -16.37 -11.06 -21.02
N PRO A 63 -17.03 -9.98 -21.49
CA PRO A 63 -16.91 -8.56 -21.14
C PRO A 63 -18.27 -7.83 -20.97
N ASP A 64 -18.42 -6.94 -19.99
CA ASP A 64 -19.19 -5.69 -20.13
C ASP A 64 -19.06 -4.84 -18.85
N GLY A 65 -19.15 -3.53 -18.98
CA GLY A 65 -19.08 -2.60 -17.85
C GLY A 65 -17.72 -1.95 -17.71
N ALA A 66 -17.56 -0.83 -18.44
CA ALA A 66 -16.51 0.14 -18.22
C ALA A 66 -16.36 0.42 -16.71
N ILE A 67 -15.18 0.15 -16.18
CA ILE A 67 -14.73 0.68 -14.89
C ILE A 67 -14.55 2.18 -15.00
N ALA A 68 -15.67 2.91 -15.04
CA ALA A 68 -15.72 4.34 -14.75
C ALA A 68 -15.58 4.49 -13.22
N GLY A 69 -14.35 4.31 -12.77
CA GLY A 69 -13.93 4.46 -11.37
C GLY A 69 -12.57 5.15 -11.29
N ALA A 70 -12.23 6.00 -12.26
CA ALA A 70 -11.19 7.01 -12.10
C ALA A 70 -11.69 8.11 -11.15
N GLY A 71 -11.99 7.71 -9.91
CA GLY A 71 -12.47 8.56 -8.84
C GLY A 71 -11.29 9.18 -8.11
N SER A 72 -10.76 10.27 -8.66
CA SER A 72 -10.15 11.36 -7.90
C SER A 72 -9.15 10.96 -6.79
N GLY A 73 -8.03 10.38 -7.21
CA GLY A 73 -6.77 10.32 -6.45
C GLY A 73 -5.72 11.30 -6.98
N LEU A 74 -6.17 12.42 -7.55
CA LEU A 74 -5.31 13.49 -8.06
C LEU A 74 -4.73 14.29 -6.89
N GLY A 75 -3.79 13.67 -6.20
CA GLY A 75 -2.91 14.26 -5.19
C GLY A 75 -1.60 13.48 -5.00
N SER A 76 -1.44 12.35 -5.71
CA SER A 76 -0.25 11.48 -5.67
C SER A 76 0.52 11.48 -7.00
N THR A 77 0.25 12.46 -7.88
CA THR A 77 1.05 12.66 -9.09
C THR A 77 2.37 13.31 -8.73
N GLU A 78 3.44 12.56 -8.98
CA GLU A 78 4.81 13.03 -9.20
C GLU A 78 5.58 13.47 -7.96
N VAL A 79 5.93 12.50 -7.09
CA VAL A 79 7.17 12.65 -6.31
C VAL A 79 8.35 12.52 -7.28
N ALA A 80 8.71 13.64 -7.89
CA ALA A 80 9.84 13.73 -8.80
C ALA A 80 11.16 13.37 -8.07
N ARG A 81 11.78 12.23 -8.42
CA ARG A 81 13.23 11.84 -8.32
C ARG A 81 14.05 12.23 -7.07
N ARG A 82 13.48 12.86 -6.05
CA ARG A 82 14.19 13.40 -4.89
C ARG A 82 13.93 12.46 -3.74
N GLN A 83 15.03 12.11 -3.06
CA GLN A 83 15.07 11.45 -1.77
C GLN A 83 13.80 11.79 -0.96
N LEU A 84 12.94 10.79 -0.78
CA LEU A 84 11.67 10.98 -0.09
C LEU A 84 11.95 11.44 1.32
N THR A 85 11.53 12.67 1.66
CA THR A 85 11.57 13.15 3.03
C THR A 85 10.63 12.30 3.90
N ASP A 86 10.90 12.24 5.20
CA ASP A 86 10.03 11.56 6.16
C ASP A 86 8.56 12.00 6.04
N ALA A 87 8.32 13.30 5.84
CA ALA A 87 6.99 13.84 5.63
C ALA A 87 6.30 13.31 4.36
N GLN A 88 7.06 13.14 3.26
CA GLN A 88 6.53 12.57 2.02
C GLN A 88 6.21 11.08 2.18
N ILE A 89 7.04 10.31 2.89
CA ILE A 89 6.78 8.89 3.16
C ILE A 89 5.51 8.75 4.01
N ARG A 90 5.38 9.56 5.07
CA ARG A 90 4.16 9.57 5.90
C ARG A 90 2.92 9.97 5.11
N ALA A 91 3.02 10.96 4.22
CA ALA A 91 1.91 11.38 3.37
C ALA A 91 1.48 10.25 2.42
N LEU A 92 2.44 9.55 1.83
CA LEU A 92 2.20 8.40 0.95
C LEU A 92 1.50 7.28 1.71
N LEU A 93 1.98 6.91 2.90
CA LEU A 93 1.36 5.84 3.70
C LEU A 93 -0.04 6.24 4.22
N ARG A 94 -0.29 7.52 4.51
CA ARG A 94 -1.63 8.01 4.86
C ARG A 94 -2.61 7.91 3.70
N ALA A 95 -2.18 8.28 2.49
CA ALA A 95 -3.01 8.12 1.30
C ALA A 95 -3.38 6.63 1.07
N GLU A 96 -2.43 5.73 1.33
CA GLU A 96 -2.61 4.28 1.20
C GLU A 96 -3.57 3.68 2.27
N VAL A 97 -3.62 4.31 3.46
CA VAL A 97 -4.64 4.03 4.50
C VAL A 97 -6.00 4.52 4.05
N ASP A 98 -6.11 5.78 3.61
CA ASP A 98 -7.38 6.39 3.18
C ASP A 98 -8.00 5.61 2.01
N GLU A 99 -7.18 5.15 1.06
CA GLU A 99 -7.64 4.33 -0.08
C GLU A 99 -8.22 2.99 0.38
N ARG A 100 -7.58 2.30 1.34
CA ARG A 100 -8.11 1.05 1.91
C ARG A 100 -9.42 1.26 2.64
N LEU A 101 -9.55 2.34 3.41
CA LEU A 101 -10.79 2.64 4.12
C LEU A 101 -11.94 2.89 3.13
N ARG A 102 -11.70 3.67 2.07
CA ARG A 102 -12.68 3.88 0.98
C ARG A 102 -13.04 2.58 0.27
N ALA A 103 -12.06 1.73 -0.02
CA ALA A 103 -12.31 0.42 -0.64
C ALA A 103 -13.12 -0.50 0.27
N ALA A 104 -12.89 -0.47 1.59
CA ALA A 104 -13.66 -1.23 2.56
C ALA A 104 -15.11 -0.74 2.64
N GLU A 105 -15.35 0.57 2.65
CA GLU A 105 -16.70 1.16 2.60
C GLU A 105 -17.46 0.69 1.35
N GLN A 106 -16.82 0.76 0.18
CA GLN A 106 -17.42 0.27 -1.07
C GLN A 106 -17.72 -1.24 -1.02
N LEU A 107 -16.86 -2.04 -0.40
CA LEU A 107 -17.11 -3.49 -0.25
C LEU A 107 -18.31 -3.76 0.66
N GLU A 108 -18.50 -2.99 1.74
CA GLU A 108 -19.68 -3.10 2.59
C GLU A 108 -20.96 -2.71 1.88
N ASP A 109 -20.94 -1.61 1.12
CA ASP A 109 -22.08 -1.17 0.33
C ASP A 109 -22.52 -2.24 -0.69
N ASN A 110 -21.58 -3.10 -1.12
CA ASN A 110 -21.81 -4.22 -2.02
C ASN A 110 -22.08 -5.56 -1.30
N GLY A 111 -22.20 -5.58 0.04
CA GLY A 111 -22.49 -6.80 0.83
C GLY A 111 -21.32 -7.79 0.90
N ALA A 112 -20.09 -7.30 0.84
CA ALA A 112 -18.87 -8.10 0.95
C ALA A 112 -18.12 -7.83 2.27
N GLU A 113 -18.80 -8.03 3.40
CA GLU A 113 -18.34 -7.63 4.74
C GLU A 113 -17.04 -8.32 5.16
N GLU A 114 -16.86 -9.61 4.83
CA GLU A 114 -15.63 -10.33 5.16
C GLU A 114 -14.42 -9.74 4.42
N ARG A 115 -14.60 -9.35 3.15
CA ARG A 115 -13.56 -8.69 2.36
C ARG A 115 -13.29 -7.28 2.87
N ALA A 116 -14.33 -6.54 3.23
CA ALA A 116 -14.19 -5.21 3.84
C ALA A 116 -13.40 -5.28 5.15
N ALA A 117 -13.67 -6.26 6.01
CA ALA A 117 -12.93 -6.48 7.26
C ALA A 117 -11.44 -6.80 7.02
N ALA A 118 -11.14 -7.60 5.99
CA ALA A 118 -9.76 -7.88 5.61
C ALA A 118 -9.03 -6.60 5.15
N VAL A 119 -9.67 -5.78 4.31
CA VAL A 119 -9.10 -4.50 3.83
C VAL A 119 -8.90 -3.50 4.96
N ARG A 120 -9.83 -3.42 5.93
CA ARG A 120 -9.62 -2.60 7.15
C ARG A 120 -8.46 -3.06 7.99
N SER A 121 -8.31 -4.38 8.14
CA SER A 121 -7.17 -4.94 8.87
C SER A 121 -5.83 -4.55 8.21
N GLU A 122 -5.78 -4.41 6.88
CA GLU A 122 -4.60 -3.85 6.21
C GLU A 122 -4.38 -2.36 6.53
N ALA A 123 -5.45 -1.55 6.58
CA ALA A 123 -5.37 -0.13 6.94
C ALA A 123 -4.87 0.06 8.39
N ASP A 124 -5.30 -0.80 9.32
CA ASP A 124 -4.84 -0.81 10.71
C ASP A 124 -3.34 -1.12 10.80
N VAL A 125 -2.84 -2.05 9.99
CA VAL A 125 -1.40 -2.36 9.92
C VAL A 125 -0.61 -1.14 9.45
N LEU A 126 -1.05 -0.47 8.38
CA LEU A 126 -0.37 0.72 7.87
C LEU A 126 -0.41 1.89 8.88
N THR A 127 -1.52 2.02 9.61
CA THR A 127 -1.66 2.99 10.71
C THR A 127 -0.69 2.71 11.85
N ALA A 128 -0.52 1.44 12.24
CA ALA A 128 0.45 1.05 13.26
C ALA A 128 1.89 1.34 12.80
N VAL A 129 2.20 1.07 11.53
CA VAL A 129 3.50 1.39 10.92
C VAL A 129 3.78 2.90 10.94
N LEU A 130 2.77 3.74 10.66
CA LEU A 130 2.87 5.20 10.77
C LEU A 130 3.17 5.67 12.19
N ALA A 131 2.59 5.01 13.20
CA ALA A 131 2.86 5.31 14.61
C ALA A 131 4.28 4.88 15.02
N ASP A 132 4.72 3.68 14.61
CA ASP A 132 6.05 3.14 14.91
C ASP A 132 7.18 3.91 14.20
N GLY A 133 6.94 4.36 12.96
CA GLY A 133 7.87 5.19 12.20
C GLY A 133 7.98 6.64 12.69
N SER A 134 7.19 7.04 13.70
CA SER A 134 7.29 8.36 14.31
C SER A 134 8.43 8.48 15.34
N ALA A 135 9.25 7.45 15.54
CA ALA A 135 10.40 7.51 16.43
C ALA A 135 11.39 8.60 15.96
N PRO A 136 11.71 9.61 16.79
CA PRO A 136 12.79 10.54 16.49
C PRO A 136 14.13 9.79 16.62
N GLY A 137 14.78 9.55 15.49
CA GLY A 137 16.21 9.24 15.43
C GLY A 137 17.00 10.52 15.21
#